data_AF-A0A7J3JAI6-F1
#
_entry.id   AF-A0A7J3JAI6-F1
#
_cell.length_a   1.000
_cell.length_b   1.000
_cell.length_c   1.000
_cell.angle_alpha   90.00
_cell.angle_beta   90.00
_cell.angle_gamma   90.00
#
_symmetry.space_group_name_H-M   'P 1'
#
loop_
_entity.id
_entity.type
_entity.pdbx_description
1 polymer ?
#
loop_
_entity_poly.entity_id
_entity_poly.type
_entity_poly.pdbx_seq_one_letter_code
_entity_poly.pdbx_strand_id
1 'polypeptide(L)'
;MRTSSTKNSRTKRKVDSKKDQTKRSNSRSSRGRVSVVGIGPGSAEHMTPKARSEIENADVVVGYGTYIKLIQNIIRKEAEVISGTMGKEVERAKIAVDKAKEGK
;
A
#
# COMPACT_ATOMS: atom_id res chain seq x y z
N MET A 1 1.25 49.00 52.21
CA MET A 1 2.26 48.29 51.41
C MET A 1 2.16 48.79 49.97
N ARG A 2 3.24 49.37 49.44
CA ARG A 2 3.38 49.86 48.06
C ARG A 2 4.00 48.76 47.19
N THR A 3 3.70 48.79 45.89
CA THR A 3 4.38 48.23 44.68
C THR A 3 3.38 47.43 43.84
N SER A 4 3.34 47.42 42.51
CA SER A 4 3.94 48.22 41.44
C SER A 4 3.32 47.73 40.11
N SER A 5 3.05 48.69 39.22
CA SER A 5 2.87 48.51 37.77
C SER A 5 3.90 47.57 37.15
N THR A 6 3.54 46.81 36.09
CA THR A 6 4.36 46.67 34.85
C THR A 6 3.52 46.09 33.70
N LYS A 7 3.39 46.87 32.61
CA LYS A 7 3.04 46.42 31.25
C LYS A 7 4.26 45.76 30.59
N ASN A 8 4.08 44.72 29.78
CA ASN A 8 4.94 44.44 28.59
C ASN A 8 4.29 43.32 27.75
N SER A 9 3.74 43.49 26.54
CA SER A 9 4.33 43.82 25.22
C SER A 9 5.63 43.09 24.89
N ARG A 10 5.58 42.11 23.96
CA ARG A 10 6.66 41.53 23.11
C ARG A 10 6.16 40.17 22.56
N THR A 11 6.20 39.78 21.29
CA THR A 11 6.79 40.35 20.07
C THR A 11 6.16 39.60 18.89
N LYS A 12 5.85 40.29 17.78
CA LYS A 12 5.65 39.64 16.48
C LYS A 12 6.95 38.90 16.10
N ARG A 13 6.85 37.64 15.65
CA ARG A 13 7.81 37.07 14.69
C ARG A 13 7.01 36.53 13.50
N LYS A 14 7.21 37.19 12.35
CA LYS A 14 7.05 36.63 11.01
C LYS A 14 8.11 35.53 10.80
N VAL A 15 8.06 34.90 9.62
CA VAL A 15 9.12 34.10 8.95
C VAL A 15 8.94 32.59 9.23
N ASP A 16 8.71 31.68 8.28
CA ASP A 16 8.69 31.77 6.82
C ASP A 16 7.85 30.64 6.24
N SER A 17 7.10 30.98 5.19
CA SER A 17 6.54 30.06 4.23
C SER A 17 7.66 29.34 3.46
N LYS A 18 8.13 28.20 3.96
CA LYS A 18 8.84 27.24 3.10
C LYS A 18 7.79 26.39 2.40
N LYS A 19 7.47 26.81 1.18
CA LYS A 19 6.86 25.97 0.14
C LYS A 19 7.71 24.69 0.05
N ASP A 20 7.21 23.58 0.59
CA ASP A 20 7.67 22.26 0.19
C ASP A 20 7.09 22.00 -1.22
N GLN A 21 7.70 22.66 -2.20
CA GLN A 21 7.60 22.27 -3.60
C GLN A 21 8.41 20.99 -3.76
N THR A 22 7.91 19.89 -3.22
CA THR A 22 8.33 18.57 -3.67
C THR A 22 7.83 18.43 -5.10
N LYS A 23 8.70 18.80 -6.04
CA LYS A 23 8.54 18.59 -7.48
C LYS A 23 8.10 17.15 -7.70
N ARG A 24 6.80 16.92 -7.91
CA ARG A 24 6.31 15.65 -8.47
C ARG A 24 6.76 15.63 -9.92
N SER A 25 7.97 15.16 -10.15
CA SER A 25 8.44 14.78 -11.48
C SER A 25 7.44 13.74 -11.99
N ASN A 26 6.62 14.15 -12.96
CA ASN A 26 5.63 13.31 -13.59
C ASN A 26 6.29 12.42 -14.66
N SER A 27 7.36 11.69 -14.29
CA SER A 27 7.74 10.52 -15.06
C SER A 27 6.71 9.45 -14.74
N ARG A 28 5.73 9.28 -15.63
CA ARG A 28 4.83 8.11 -15.62
C ARG A 28 5.63 6.86 -16.04
N SER A 29 6.72 6.54 -15.35
CA SER A 29 7.09 5.12 -15.26
C SER A 29 5.90 4.46 -14.56
N SER A 30 5.41 3.35 -15.10
CA SER A 30 4.32 2.59 -14.51
C SER A 30 4.68 2.29 -13.06
N ARG A 31 4.14 3.07 -12.11
CA ARG A 31 4.37 2.83 -10.70
C ARG A 31 3.58 1.57 -10.37
N GLY A 32 4.29 0.52 -10.00
CA GLY A 32 3.66 -0.70 -9.53
C GLY A 32 2.83 -0.45 -8.27
N ARG A 33 1.87 -1.33 -8.02
CA ARG A 33 0.88 -1.18 -6.94
C ARG A 33 0.73 -2.48 -6.17
N VAL A 34 0.72 -2.39 -4.85
CA VAL A 34 0.37 -3.52 -3.98
C VAL A 34 -1.10 -3.40 -3.56
N SER A 35 -1.90 -4.40 -3.88
CA SER A 35 -3.28 -4.56 -3.40
C SER A 35 -3.33 -5.71 -2.39
N VAL A 36 -3.85 -5.45 -1.18
CA VAL A 36 -4.14 -6.49 -0.19
C VAL A 36 -5.59 -6.93 -0.35
N VAL A 37 -5.80 -8.18 -0.75
CA VAL A 37 -7.12 -8.70 -1.13
C VAL A 37 -7.56 -9.78 -0.15
N GLY A 38 -8.74 -9.60 0.45
CA GLY A 38 -9.42 -10.65 1.21
C GLY A 38 -10.27 -11.51 0.27
N ILE A 39 -10.02 -12.83 0.26
CA ILE A 39 -10.73 -13.80 -0.59
C ILE A 39 -12.03 -14.34 0.03
N GLY A 40 -12.35 -13.90 1.25
CA GLY A 40 -13.47 -14.44 2.03
C GLY A 40 -13.18 -15.85 2.56
N PRO A 41 -14.22 -16.67 2.83
CA PRO A 41 -14.08 -18.02 3.39
C PRO A 41 -13.57 -19.07 2.39
N GLY A 42 -13.38 -18.71 1.11
CA GLY A 42 -12.81 -19.60 0.09
C GLY A 42 -13.78 -20.04 -1.01
N SER A 43 -15.09 -19.89 -0.82
CA SER A 43 -16.08 -20.08 -1.90
C SER A 43 -16.15 -18.82 -2.78
N ALA A 44 -16.28 -19.03 -4.09
CA ALA A 44 -16.41 -17.95 -5.06
C ALA A 44 -17.67 -17.09 -4.84
N GLU A 45 -18.72 -17.64 -4.24
CA GLU A 45 -19.98 -16.93 -3.95
C GLU A 45 -19.83 -15.86 -2.86
N HIS A 46 -18.82 -16.02 -1.99
CA HIS A 46 -18.53 -15.10 -0.90
C HIS A 46 -17.43 -14.08 -1.26
N MET A 47 -16.90 -14.16 -2.48
CA MET A 47 -15.91 -13.21 -2.97
C MET A 47 -16.58 -11.94 -3.50
N THR A 48 -16.13 -10.78 -3.05
CA THR A 48 -16.63 -9.51 -3.58
C THR A 48 -16.20 -9.31 -5.04
N PRO A 49 -17.00 -8.61 -5.88
CA PRO A 49 -16.61 -8.31 -7.26
C PRO A 49 -15.27 -7.56 -7.36
N LYS A 50 -14.97 -6.68 -6.40
CA LYS A 50 -13.71 -5.94 -6.35
C LYS A 50 -12.51 -6.86 -6.08
N ALA A 51 -12.63 -7.81 -5.16
CA ALA A 51 -11.57 -8.76 -4.86
C ALA A 51 -11.25 -9.64 -6.08
N ARG A 52 -12.29 -10.14 -6.77
CA ARG A 52 -12.13 -10.90 -8.01
C ARG A 52 -11.40 -10.08 -9.07
N SER A 53 -11.85 -8.87 -9.33
CA SER A 53 -11.25 -7.99 -10.33
C SER A 53 -9.77 -7.68 -10.03
N GLU A 54 -9.41 -7.41 -8.78
CA GLU A 54 -8.01 -7.18 -8.41
C GLU A 54 -7.13 -8.42 -8.63
N ILE A 55 -7.65 -9.63 -8.41
CA ILE A 55 -6.92 -10.89 -8.66
C ILE A 55 -6.77 -11.16 -10.16
N GLU A 56 -7.84 -10.97 -10.95
CA GLU A 56 -7.84 -11.20 -12.41
C GLU A 56 -6.88 -10.25 -13.15
N ASN A 57 -6.71 -9.03 -12.64
CA ASN A 57 -5.86 -8.01 -13.24
C ASN A 57 -4.42 -7.98 -12.69
N ALA A 58 -4.09 -8.83 -11.71
CA ALA A 58 -2.75 -8.84 -11.12
C ALA A 58 -1.69 -9.38 -12.11
N ASP A 59 -0.52 -8.72 -12.14
CA ASP A 59 0.69 -9.25 -12.79
C ASP A 59 1.42 -10.27 -11.89
N VAL A 60 1.28 -10.13 -10.57
CA VAL A 60 1.87 -11.02 -9.58
C VAL A 60 0.88 -11.30 -8.46
N VAL A 61 0.74 -12.57 -8.08
CA VAL A 61 -0.05 -13.00 -6.93
C VAL A 61 0.86 -13.62 -5.87
N VAL A 62 0.96 -12.96 -4.72
CA VAL A 62 1.77 -13.44 -3.57
C VAL A 62 0.83 -13.85 -2.44
N GLY A 63 1.00 -15.06 -1.91
CA GLY A 63 0.07 -15.58 -0.91
C GLY A 63 0.52 -16.87 -0.24
N TYR A 64 -0.28 -17.33 0.72
CA TYR A 64 -0.10 -18.66 1.28
C TYR A 64 -0.62 -19.70 0.29
N GLY A 65 0.14 -20.78 0.06
CA GLY A 65 -0.18 -21.79 -0.95
C GLY A 65 -1.61 -22.35 -0.85
N THR A 66 -2.13 -22.58 0.35
CA THR A 66 -3.52 -23.07 0.53
C THR A 66 -4.54 -22.07 0.00
N TYR A 67 -4.36 -20.77 0.22
CA TYR A 67 -5.30 -19.75 -0.25
C TYR A 67 -5.18 -19.50 -1.75
N ILE A 68 -3.96 -19.57 -2.30
CA ILE A 68 -3.74 -19.47 -3.76
C ILE A 68 -4.51 -20.58 -4.49
N LYS A 69 -4.49 -21.82 -3.97
CA LYS A 69 -5.23 -22.93 -4.57
C LYS A 69 -6.73 -22.68 -4.68
N LEU A 70 -7.32 -21.96 -3.72
CA LEU A 70 -8.76 -21.63 -3.73
C LEU A 70 -9.13 -20.65 -4.85
N ILE A 71 -8.19 -19.82 -5.29
CA ILE A 71 -8.41 -18.77 -6.31
C ILE A 71 -7.71 -19.08 -7.63
N GLN A 72 -7.12 -20.27 -7.78
CA GLN A 72 -6.28 -20.62 -8.94
C GLN A 72 -7.01 -20.46 -10.29
N ASN A 73 -8.33 -20.65 -10.30
CA ASN A 73 -9.17 -20.55 -11.48
C ASN A 73 -9.42 -19.12 -11.97
N ILE A 74 -9.22 -18.10 -11.11
CA ILE A 74 -9.40 -16.68 -11.44
C ILE A 74 -8.07 -15.94 -11.59
N ILE A 75 -6.95 -16.58 -11.25
CA ILE A 75 -5.63 -16.03 -11.52
C ILE A 75 -5.38 -16.10 -13.03
N ARG A 76 -4.98 -14.96 -13.61
CA ARG A 76 -4.59 -14.89 -15.01
C ARG A 76 -3.41 -15.82 -15.29
N LYS A 77 -3.45 -16.54 -16.43
CA LYS A 77 -2.46 -17.58 -16.78
C LYS A 77 -1.03 -17.06 -16.86
N GLU A 78 -0.88 -15.81 -17.27
CA GLU A 78 0.41 -15.12 -17.43
C GLU A 78 0.91 -14.48 -16.12
N ALA A 79 0.09 -14.46 -15.06
CA ALA A 79 0.49 -13.88 -13.79
C ALA A 79 1.54 -14.75 -13.08
N GLU A 80 2.54 -14.09 -12.49
CA GLU A 80 3.54 -14.76 -11.67
C GLU A 80 2.93 -15.13 -10.31
N VAL A 81 2.97 -16.42 -9.95
CA VAL A 81 2.42 -16.89 -8.67
C VAL A 81 3.55 -17.23 -7.70
N ILE A 82 3.59 -16.54 -6.57
CA ILE A 82 4.58 -16.73 -5.52
C ILE A 82 3.89 -17.23 -4.25
N SER A 83 4.00 -18.53 -4.00
CA SER A 83 3.44 -19.18 -2.82
C SER A 83 4.45 -19.29 -1.68
N GLY A 84 4.09 -18.81 -0.48
CA GLY A 84 4.85 -19.04 0.75
C GLY A 84 4.25 -20.15 1.63
N THR A 85 4.96 -20.50 2.69
CA THR A 85 4.53 -21.41 3.77
C THR A 85 4.04 -20.62 5.00
N MET A 86 3.56 -21.32 6.03
CA MET A 86 3.14 -20.68 7.29
C MET A 86 4.30 -19.98 8.01
N GLY A 87 4.00 -18.88 8.71
CA GLY A 87 4.99 -18.13 9.52
C GLY A 87 5.95 -17.26 8.71
N LYS A 88 5.63 -16.99 7.44
CA LYS A 88 6.47 -16.24 6.48
C LYS A 88 5.77 -14.98 5.96
N GLU A 89 4.92 -14.37 6.77
CA GLU A 89 4.10 -13.21 6.40
C GLU A 89 4.96 -12.02 5.95
N VAL A 90 6.02 -11.73 6.72
CA VAL A 90 6.92 -10.60 6.44
C VAL A 90 7.68 -10.80 5.13
N GLU A 91 8.10 -12.03 4.85
CA GLU A 91 8.80 -12.39 3.62
C GLU A 91 7.87 -12.21 2.40
N ARG A 92 6.63 -12.70 2.48
CA ARG A 92 5.61 -12.50 1.43
C ARG A 92 5.34 -11.02 1.19
N ALA A 93 5.20 -10.22 2.25
CA ALA A 93 4.95 -8.79 2.14
C ALA A 93 6.12 -8.06 1.46
N LYS A 94 7.36 -8.42 1.80
CA LYS A 94 8.57 -7.86 1.15
C LYS A 94 8.59 -8.18 -0.34
N ILE A 95 8.35 -9.42 -0.71
CA ILE A 95 8.30 -9.84 -2.13
C ILE A 95 7.26 -9.03 -2.90
N ALA A 96 6.04 -8.87 -2.37
CA ALA A 96 4.99 -8.09 -3.03
C ALA A 96 5.41 -6.62 -3.25
N VAL A 97 6.04 -6.01 -2.25
CA VAL A 97 6.54 -4.63 -2.34
C VAL A 97 7.68 -4.52 -3.35
N ASP A 98 8.60 -5.47 -3.37
CA ASP A 98 9.74 -5.43 -4.30
C ASP A 98 9.28 -5.60 -5.75
N LYS A 99 8.30 -6.49 -6.02
CA LYS A 99 7.65 -6.60 -7.33
C LYS A 99 6.94 -5.30 -7.75
N ALA A 100 6.29 -4.61 -6.80
CA ALA A 100 5.70 -3.32 -7.10
C ALA A 100 6.74 -2.23 -7.41
N LYS A 101 7.93 -2.27 -6.80
CA LYS A 101 9.04 -1.37 -7.16
C LYS A 101 9.57 -1.64 -8.56
N GLU A 102 9.48 -2.88 -9.05
CA GLU A 102 9.81 -3.26 -10.43
C GLU A 102 8.74 -2.80 -11.45
N GLY A 103 7.65 -2.18 -10.98
CA GLY A 103 6.58 -1.64 -11.83
C GLY A 103 5.40 -2.60 -12.05
N LYS A 104 5.34 -3.69 -11.29
CA LYS A 104 4.24 -4.67 -11.31
C LYS A 104 3.13 -4.40 -10.27
#